data_AF-A0A7X9MTT2-F1
#
_entry.id   AF-A0A7X9MTT2-F1
#
_cell.length_a   1.000
_cell.length_b   1.000
_cell.length_c   1.000
_cell.angle_alpha   90.00
_cell.angle_beta   90.00
_cell.angle_gamma   90.00
#
_symmetry.space_group_name_H-M   'P 1'
#
loop_
_entity.id
_entity.type
_entity.pdbx_description
1 polymer ?
#
loop_
_entity_poly.entity_id
_entity_poly.type
_entity_poly.pdbx_seq_one_letter_code
_entity_poly.pdbx_strand_id
1 'polypeptide(L)' 'MPKKANAIPNKVIDLIVSDTLRKNGVDLDDVKGKLSTEQKQLLKELVEELTLQVDQFIDPTSEKKNDD' A
#
# COMPACT_ATOMS: atom_id res chain seq x y z
N MET A 1 -4.20 1.07 29.65
CA MET A 1 -5.01 1.24 28.41
C MET A 1 -4.04 1.56 27.28
N PRO A 2 -3.87 0.71 26.26
CA PRO A 2 -2.97 1.04 25.16
C PRO A 2 -3.67 2.10 24.28
N LYS A 3 -3.05 3.28 24.19
CA LYS A 3 -3.46 4.34 23.26
C LYS A 3 -3.30 3.78 21.85
N LYS A 4 -4.41 3.59 21.13
CA LYS A 4 -4.37 3.25 19.70
C LYS A 4 -3.53 4.32 19.00
N ALA A 5 -2.36 3.92 18.53
CA ALA A 5 -1.46 4.79 17.76
C ALA A 5 -2.27 5.40 16.60
N ASN A 6 -2.00 6.67 16.33
CA ASN A 6 -2.68 7.50 15.35
C ASN A 6 -2.83 6.76 14.01
N ALA A 7 -4.00 6.18 13.78
CA ALA A 7 -4.31 5.55 12.51
C ALA A 7 -4.39 6.68 11.46
N ILE A 8 -3.60 6.54 10.39
CA ILE A 8 -3.70 7.44 9.23
C ILE A 8 -5.17 7.46 8.81
N PRO A 9 -5.81 8.64 8.67
CA PRO A 9 -7.21 8.70 8.30
C PRO A 9 -7.42 8.02 6.95
N ASN A 10 -8.42 7.15 6.83
CA ASN A 10 -8.71 6.40 5.59
C ASN A 10 -8.78 7.29 4.35
N LYS A 11 -9.28 8.52 4.49
CA LYS A 11 -9.33 9.51 3.38
C LYS A 11 -7.96 9.92 2.84
N VAL A 12 -6.93 9.92 3.69
CA VAL A 12 -5.55 10.24 3.28
C VAL A 12 -4.99 9.08 2.46
N ILE A 13 -5.28 7.84 2.87
CA ILE A 13 -4.91 6.64 2.11
C ILE A 13 -5.62 6.66 0.75
N ASP A 14 -6.93 6.92 0.72
CA ASP A 14 -7.71 7.02 -0.51
C ASP A 14 -7.15 8.09 -1.46
N LEU A 15 -6.71 9.24 -0.92
CA LEU A 15 -6.10 10.30 -1.71
C LEU A 15 -4.76 9.87 -2.33
N ILE A 16 -3.88 9.25 -1.53
CA ILE A 16 -2.55 8.79 -1.99
C ILE A 16 -2.69 7.72 -3.07
N VAL A 17 -3.55 6.72 -2.84
CA VAL A 17 -3.84 5.67 -3.83
C VAL A 17 -4.41 6.28 -5.11
N SER A 18 -5.35 7.21 -4.97
CA SER A 18 -5.98 7.84 -6.13
C SER A 18 -4.99 8.66 -6.96
N ASP A 19 -4.14 9.44 -6.30
CA ASP A 19 -3.16 10.30 -6.93
C ASP A 19 -2.03 9.49 -7.60
N THR A 20 -1.63 8.38 -6.97
CA THR A 20 -0.64 7.44 -7.51
C THR A 20 -1.15 6.76 -8.77
N LEU A 21 -2.37 6.22 -8.75
CA LEU A 21 -2.97 5.56 -9.91
C LEU A 21 -3.15 6.54 -11.08
N ARG A 22 -3.65 7.75 -10.81
CA ARG A 22 -3.80 8.81 -11.84
C ARG A 22 -2.47 9.22 -12.46
N LYS A 23 -1.40 9.40 -11.66
CA LYS A 23 -0.06 9.74 -12.16
C LYS A 23 0.55 8.67 -13.08
N ASN A 24 0.10 7.42 -12.95
CA ASN A 24 0.51 6.31 -13.80
C ASN A 24 -0.46 6.06 -14.96
N GLY A 25 -1.36 7.00 -15.26
CA GLY A 25 -2.29 6.91 -16.39
C GLY A 25 -3.50 6.00 -16.14
N VAL A 26 -3.76 5.60 -14.90
CA VAL A 26 -4.94 4.81 -14.53
C VAL A 26 -6.07 5.76 -14.16
N ASP A 27 -7.10 5.84 -15.01
CA ASP A 27 -8.32 6.57 -14.70
C ASP A 27 -9.24 5.72 -13.81
N LEU A 28 -9.34 6.15 -12.55
CA LEU A 28 -10.10 5.48 -11.49
C LEU A 28 -11.60 5.38 -11.79
N ASP A 29 -12.16 6.35 -12.50
CA ASP A 29 -13.58 6.33 -12.85
C ASP A 29 -13.84 5.33 -13.99
N ASP A 30 -12.81 5.07 -14.80
CA ASP A 30 -12.83 4.04 -15.84
C ASP A 30 -12.57 2.63 -15.30
N VAL A 31 -11.81 2.44 -14.21
CA VAL A 31 -11.64 1.12 -13.57
C VAL A 31 -12.69 0.80 -12.50
N LYS A 32 -13.38 1.80 -11.93
CA LYS A 32 -14.48 1.60 -10.99
C LYS A 32 -15.64 0.88 -11.67
N GLY A 33 -15.72 -0.43 -11.43
CA GLY A 33 -16.74 -1.32 -11.99
C GLY A 33 -16.25 -2.18 -13.16
N LYS A 34 -15.07 -1.89 -13.74
CA LYS A 34 -14.45 -2.74 -14.77
C LYS A 34 -13.48 -3.78 -14.21
N LEU A 35 -13.00 -3.58 -12.98
CA LEU A 35 -12.16 -4.56 -12.29
C LEU A 35 -13.01 -5.62 -11.61
N SER A 36 -12.77 -6.88 -11.96
CA SER A 36 -13.31 -8.03 -11.23
C SER A 36 -12.80 -8.06 -9.79
N THR A 37 -13.50 -8.77 -8.91
CA THR A 37 -13.07 -8.95 -7.51
C THR A 37 -11.65 -9.52 -7.41
N GLU A 38 -11.31 -10.43 -8.32
CA GLU A 38 -9.98 -11.05 -8.42
C GLU A 38 -8.90 -10.04 -8.83
N GLN A 39 -9.19 -9.19 -9.82
CA GLN A 39 -8.27 -8.13 -10.23
C GLN A 39 -8.02 -7.09 -9.13
N LYS A 40 -9.04 -6.80 -8.31
CA LYS A 40 -8.89 -5.94 -7.13
C LYS A 40 -8.01 -6.59 -6.05
N GLN A 41 -8.14 -7.90 -5.85
CA GLN A 41 -7.33 -8.66 -4.90
C GLN A 41 -5.86 -8.68 -5.32
N LEU A 42 -5.57 -8.95 -6.60
CA LEU A 42 -4.23 -8.91 -7.16
C LEU A 42 -3.57 -7.52 -7.03
N LEU A 43 -4.33 -6.46 -7.31
CA LEU A 43 -3.83 -5.09 -7.16
C LEU A 43 -3.49 -4.77 -5.70
N LYS A 44 -4.32 -5.26 -4.76
CA LYS A 44 -4.08 -5.09 -3.32
C LYS A 44 -2.81 -5.80 -2.88
N GLU A 45 -2.62 -7.06 -3.29
CA GLU A 45 -1.41 -7.84 -2.97
C GLU A 45 -0.15 -7.18 -3.51
N LEU A 46 -0.17 -6.69 -4.75
CA LEU A 46 0.97 -5.98 -5.34
C LEU A 46 1.32 -4.70 -4.56
N VAL A 47 0.31 -3.92 -4.15
CA VAL A 47 0.55 -2.70 -3.36
C VAL A 47 1.08 -3.03 -1.96
N GLU A 48 0.60 -4.09 -1.31
CA GLU A 48 1.12 -4.56 -0.02
C GLU A 48 2.59 -5.00 -0.13
N GLU A 49 2.95 -5.73 -1.19
CA GLU A 49 4.34 -6.15 -1.44
C GLU A 49 5.27 -4.96 -1.71
N LEU A 50 4.83 -3.99 -2.53
CA LEU A 50 5.58 -2.76 -2.79
C LEU A 50 5.76 -1.93 -1.51
N THR A 51 4.75 -1.90 -0.64
CA THR A 51 4.84 -1.21 0.66
C THR A 51 5.89 -1.88 1.54
N LEU A 52 5.89 -3.21 1.62
CA LEU A 52 6.91 -4.00 2.32
C LEU A 52 8.32 -3.73 1.80
N GLN A 53 8.51 -3.65 0.49
CA GLN A 53 9.82 -3.37 -0.11
C GLN A 53 10.30 -1.94 0.22
N VAL A 54 9.40 -0.97 0.26
CA VAL A 54 9.72 0.41 0.66
C VAL A 54 10.06 0.48 2.16
N ASP A 55 9.31 -0.21 3.01
CA ASP A 55 9.59 -0.26 4.45
C ASP A 55 10.96 -0.91 4.73
N GLN A 56 11.29 -2.00 4.04
CA GLN A 56 12.61 -2.65 4.10
C GLN A 56 13.73 -1.74 3.59
N PHE A 57 13.45 -0.91 2.58
CA PHE A 57 14.41 0.05 2.05
C PHE A 57 14.66 1.23 3.01
N ILE A 58 13.62 1.71 3.69
CA ILE A 58 13.71 2.84 4.63
C ILE A 58 14.31 2.40 5.97
N ASP A 59 14.08 1.15 6.38
CA ASP A 59 14.56 0.60 7.65
C ASP A 59 15.63 -0.48 7.44
N PRO A 60 16.91 -0.12 7.20
CA PRO A 60 17.99 -1.07 6.94
C PRO A 60 18.41 -1.90 8.18
N THR A 61 17.62 -1.92 9.26
CA THR A 61 18.00 -2.53 10.55
C THR A 61 17.45 -3.92 10.85
N SER A 62 16.84 -4.62 9.88
CA SER A 62 16.51 -6.05 10.02
C SER A 62 17.46 -6.98 9.24
N GLU A 63 18.73 -6.60 9.10
CA GLU A 63 19.81 -7.55 8.82
C GLU A 63 20.83 -7.49 9.96
N LYS A 64 20.72 -8.43 10.90
CA LYS A 64 21.76 -9.01 11.79
C LYS A 64 21.16 -9.41 13.13
N LYS A 65 20.54 -10.58 13.19
CA LYS A 65 20.64 -11.48 14.36
C LYS A 65 20.37 -12.90 13.87
N ASN A 66 21.41 -13.54 13.35
CA ASN A 66 21.60 -14.99 13.33
C ASN A 66 23.11 -15.22 13.17
N ASP A 67 23.83 -15.04 14.27
CA ASP A 67 25.15 -15.61 14.54
C ASP A 67 25.44 -15.36 16.03
N ASP A 68 24.96 -16.27 16.88
CA ASP A 68 25.71 -16.96 17.95
C ASP A 68 24.79 -18.05 18.58
#